data_AF-K1T096-F1
#
_entry.id   AF-K1T096-F1
#
_cell.length_a   1.000
_cell.length_b   1.000
_cell.length_c   1.000
_cell.angle_alpha   90.00
_cell.angle_beta   90.00
_cell.angle_gamma   90.00
#
_symmetry.space_group_name_H-M   'P 1'
#
loop_
_entity.id
_entity.type
_entity.pdbx_description
1 polymer ?
#
loop_
_entity_poly.entity_id
_entity_poly.type
_entity_poly.pdbx_seq_one_letter_code
_entity_poly.pdbx_strand_id
1 'polypeptide(L)'
;FVEVFYVKNTFISSIINFEAYQVFEASTYTGIHCFKQSKSLAYLELDRDMKNNQELQNYLSSITYNDFVNININTSEAWVLTNKKVNTVLEKLNKCPYRLSDVFDKIFQGIATSKDDVYFLYDCRVINPFEIEGYSKYLKKNVVIENGLVKPLLKGEDVHRYEPLSSDRFVIFPYDLSNDKAKLFFRTTNCDFIS
;
A
#
# COMPACT_ATOMS: atom_id res chain seq x y z
N PHE A 1 -18.07 5.84 -2.55
CA PHE A 1 -19.37 6.53 -2.40
C PHE A 1 -19.45 7.79 -3.27
N VAL A 2 -18.45 8.67 -3.21
CA VAL A 2 -18.40 9.93 -3.99
C VAL A 2 -18.33 9.67 -5.51
N GLU A 3 -17.42 8.83 -6.00
CA GLU A 3 -17.31 8.49 -7.43
C GLU A 3 -18.58 7.83 -8.00
N VAL A 4 -19.14 6.86 -7.29
CA VAL A 4 -20.35 6.12 -7.71
C VAL A 4 -21.56 7.04 -7.87
N PHE A 5 -21.67 8.08 -7.03
CA PHE A 5 -22.73 9.09 -7.16
C PHE A 5 -22.56 9.97 -8.40
N TYR A 6 -21.32 10.34 -8.73
CA TYR A 6 -21.02 11.21 -9.86
C TYR A 6 -21.12 10.52 -11.22
N VAL A 7 -20.70 9.25 -11.31
CA VAL A 7 -20.83 8.46 -12.55
C VAL A 7 -22.31 8.30 -12.94
N LYS A 8 -23.20 8.06 -11.96
CA LYS A 8 -24.64 7.83 -12.23
C LYS A 8 -25.36 9.06 -12.79
N ASN A 9 -24.88 10.26 -12.49
CA ASN A 9 -25.56 11.49 -12.91
C ASN A 9 -24.72 12.40 -13.82
N THR A 10 -23.51 11.98 -14.22
CA THR A 10 -22.63 12.69 -15.16
C THR A 10 -22.31 14.14 -14.76
N PHE A 11 -22.19 14.45 -13.47
CA PHE A 11 -22.16 15.85 -12.99
C PHE A 11 -20.78 16.48 -12.81
N ILE A 12 -19.66 15.81 -13.10
CA ILE A 12 -18.33 16.43 -13.00
C ILE A 12 -17.83 16.82 -14.38
N SER A 13 -17.43 18.08 -14.54
CA SER A 13 -16.81 18.57 -15.77
C SER A 13 -15.30 18.71 -15.68
N SER A 14 -14.76 19.15 -14.53
CA SER A 14 -13.32 19.29 -14.37
C SER A 14 -12.84 19.20 -12.94
N ILE A 15 -11.58 18.79 -12.79
CA ILE A 15 -10.84 18.77 -11.52
C ILE A 15 -9.48 19.45 -11.78
N ILE A 16 -9.11 20.38 -10.92
CA ILE A 16 -7.77 20.98 -10.85
C ILE A 16 -7.18 20.60 -9.49
N ASN A 17 -6.20 19.71 -9.48
CA ASN A 17 -5.50 19.26 -8.28
C ASN A 17 -4.29 20.17 -7.99
N PHE A 18 -4.17 20.66 -6.76
CA PHE A 18 -3.05 21.51 -6.33
C PHE A 18 -1.86 20.72 -5.78
N GLU A 19 -1.91 19.39 -5.81
CA GLU A 19 -0.82 18.53 -5.34
C GLU A 19 -0.39 18.92 -3.92
N ALA A 20 0.91 19.05 -3.67
CA ALA A 20 1.47 19.44 -2.39
C ALA A 20 1.28 20.92 -2.06
N TYR A 21 0.74 21.75 -2.96
CA TYR A 21 0.54 23.16 -2.68
C TYR A 21 -0.57 23.37 -1.65
N GLN A 22 -0.18 23.79 -0.46
CA GLN A 22 -1.08 24.07 0.64
C GLN A 22 -1.68 25.47 0.47
N VAL A 23 -2.94 25.50 0.00
CA VAL A 23 -3.73 26.74 -0.06
C VAL A 23 -4.17 27.20 1.33
N PHE A 24 -4.30 26.26 2.27
CA PHE A 24 -4.71 26.51 3.65
C PHE A 24 -3.64 26.02 4.62
N GLU A 25 -3.63 26.53 5.86
CA GLU A 25 -2.77 26.04 6.95
C GLU A 25 -3.25 24.67 7.47
N ALA A 26 -3.35 23.69 6.58
CA ALA A 26 -3.73 22.33 6.87
C ALA A 26 -2.95 21.38 5.96
N SER A 27 -2.49 20.25 6.52
CA SER A 27 -1.77 19.21 5.78
C SER A 27 -2.73 18.35 4.96
N THR A 28 -3.42 18.97 3.99
CA THR A 28 -4.38 18.31 3.11
C THR A 28 -4.12 18.67 1.65
N TYR A 29 -4.26 17.69 0.76
CA TYR A 29 -4.31 17.90 -0.68
C TYR A 29 -5.60 18.64 -1.03
N THR A 30 -5.50 19.71 -1.83
CA THR A 30 -6.63 20.57 -2.18
C THR A 30 -6.78 20.69 -3.69
N GLY A 31 -7.96 21.07 -4.15
CA GLY A 31 -8.23 21.24 -5.56
C GLY A 31 -9.57 21.92 -5.83
N ILE A 32 -9.75 22.37 -7.06
CA ILE A 32 -11.01 22.94 -7.55
C ILE A 32 -11.78 21.87 -8.32
N HIS A 33 -13.02 21.63 -7.91
CA HIS A 33 -13.92 20.68 -8.57
C HIS A 33 -15.07 21.45 -9.20
N CYS A 34 -15.18 21.37 -10.52
CA CYS A 34 -16.26 21.99 -11.25
C CYS A 34 -17.29 20.94 -11.64
N PHE A 35 -18.54 21.21 -11.25
CA PHE A 35 -19.66 20.31 -11.48
C PHE A 35 -20.57 20.86 -12.58
N LYS A 36 -20.63 20.15 -13.70
CA LYS A 36 -21.54 20.39 -14.82
C LYS A 36 -21.79 19.05 -15.53
N GLN A 37 -22.98 18.91 -16.11
CA GLN A 37 -23.31 17.71 -16.88
C GLN A 37 -22.30 17.53 -18.02
N SER A 38 -21.57 16.41 -18.02
CA SER A 38 -20.52 16.11 -19.00
C SER A 38 -20.37 14.60 -19.20
N LYS A 39 -19.98 14.19 -20.41
CA LYS A 39 -19.65 12.78 -20.73
C LYS A 39 -18.18 12.44 -20.49
N SER A 40 -17.37 13.42 -20.13
CA SER A 40 -15.95 13.28 -19.89
C SER A 40 -15.48 14.24 -18.79
N LEU A 41 -14.38 13.90 -18.14
CA LEU A 41 -13.78 14.67 -17.07
C LEU A 41 -12.49 15.33 -17.57
N ALA A 42 -12.41 16.65 -17.51
CA ALA A 42 -11.16 17.36 -17.76
C ALA A 42 -10.34 17.42 -16.46
N TYR A 43 -9.20 16.75 -16.41
CA TYR A 43 -8.31 16.72 -15.26
C TYR A 43 -7.02 17.50 -15.52
N LEU A 44 -6.63 18.32 -14.53
CA LEU A 44 -5.35 19.04 -14.50
C LEU A 44 -4.77 18.89 -13.10
N GLU A 45 -3.46 18.76 -13.00
CA GLU A 45 -2.73 18.88 -11.75
C GLU A 45 -1.56 19.85 -11.93
N LEU A 46 -1.17 20.50 -10.84
CA LEU A 46 -0.01 21.38 -10.85
C LEU A 46 1.25 20.57 -11.13
N ASP A 47 2.07 21.06 -12.07
CA ASP A 47 3.32 20.43 -12.47
C ASP A 47 4.55 21.08 -11.80
N ARG A 48 4.31 22.05 -10.91
CA ARG A 48 5.32 22.78 -10.16
C ARG A 48 4.77 23.38 -8.88
N ASP A 49 5.67 23.64 -7.94
CA ASP A 49 5.34 24.38 -6.72
C ASP A 49 5.01 25.84 -7.05
N MET A 50 3.97 26.37 -6.40
CA MET A 50 3.60 27.78 -6.47
C MET A 50 4.22 28.51 -5.28
N LYS A 51 4.75 29.72 -5.50
CA LYS A 51 5.38 30.50 -4.43
C LYS A 51 4.37 31.15 -3.51
N ASN A 52 3.22 31.54 -4.06
CA ASN A 52 2.17 32.27 -3.36
C ASN A 52 0.85 32.22 -4.14
N ASN A 53 -0.21 32.72 -3.49
CA ASN A 53 -1.56 32.75 -4.07
C ASN A 53 -1.68 33.63 -5.33
N GLN A 54 -0.83 34.65 -5.49
CA GLN A 54 -0.85 35.49 -6.69
C GLN A 54 -0.34 34.70 -7.91
N GLU A 55 0.71 33.90 -7.73
CA GLU A 55 1.21 33.01 -8.77
C GLU A 55 0.17 31.94 -9.13
N LEU A 56 -0.49 31.34 -8.13
CA LEU A 56 -1.59 30.40 -8.37
C LEU A 56 -2.74 31.06 -9.14
N GLN A 57 -3.15 32.28 -8.78
CA GLN A 57 -4.20 33.01 -9.50
C GLN A 57 -3.83 33.29 -10.96
N ASN A 58 -2.58 33.71 -11.21
CA ASN A 58 -2.08 33.95 -12.56
C ASN A 58 -2.03 32.65 -13.36
N TYR A 59 -1.58 31.55 -12.74
CA TYR A 59 -1.61 30.22 -13.34
C TYR A 59 -3.04 29.83 -13.72
N LEU A 60 -3.98 29.87 -12.78
CA LEU A 60 -5.38 29.53 -13.00
C LEU A 60 -6.02 30.35 -14.14
N SER A 61 -5.65 31.62 -14.25
CA SER A 61 -6.15 32.53 -15.31
C SER A 61 -5.54 32.23 -16.68
N SER A 62 -4.40 31.55 -16.73
CA SER A 62 -3.69 31.19 -17.96
C SER A 62 -4.07 29.82 -18.53
N ILE A 63 -4.74 28.97 -17.72
CA ILE A 63 -5.12 27.61 -18.13
C ILE A 63 -6.06 27.66 -19.33
N THR A 64 -5.76 26.81 -20.31
CA THR A 64 -6.60 26.56 -21.48
C THR A 64 -7.11 25.12 -21.47
N TYR A 65 -8.10 24.83 -22.31
CA TYR A 65 -8.63 23.47 -22.43
C TYR A 65 -7.56 22.43 -22.86
N ASN A 66 -6.52 22.85 -23.57
CA ASN A 66 -5.46 21.97 -24.06
C ASN A 66 -4.50 21.48 -22.95
N ASP A 67 -4.52 22.13 -21.79
CA ASP A 67 -3.70 21.76 -20.64
C ASP A 67 -4.28 20.56 -19.88
N PHE A 68 -5.59 20.35 -19.99
CA PHE A 68 -6.29 19.24 -19.35
C PHE A 68 -6.05 17.91 -20.08
N VAL A 69 -6.03 16.84 -19.28
CA VAL A 69 -6.21 15.46 -19.73
C VAL A 69 -7.70 15.14 -19.73
N ASN A 70 -8.20 14.62 -20.85
CA ASN A 70 -9.61 14.25 -20.95
C ASN A 70 -9.81 12.78 -20.57
N ILE A 71 -10.52 12.55 -19.47
CA ILE A 71 -10.75 11.24 -18.88
C ILE A 71 -12.15 10.77 -19.23
N ASN A 72 -12.26 9.55 -19.76
CA ASN A 72 -13.56 8.93 -20.03
C ASN A 72 -14.18 8.44 -18.72
N ILE A 73 -15.32 9.01 -18.34
CA ILE A 73 -16.03 8.67 -17.11
C ILE A 73 -17.16 7.65 -17.31
N ASN A 74 -17.37 7.18 -18.55
CA ASN A 74 -18.40 6.19 -18.87
C ASN A 74 -17.94 4.75 -18.65
N THR A 75 -16.77 4.55 -18.03
CA THR A 75 -16.24 3.23 -17.71
C THR A 75 -16.57 2.87 -16.26
N SER A 76 -16.69 1.58 -15.97
CA SER A 76 -16.75 1.06 -14.59
C SER A 76 -15.36 0.96 -13.94
N GLU A 77 -14.31 1.30 -14.68
CA GLU A 77 -12.92 1.28 -14.22
C GLU A 77 -12.62 2.52 -13.36
N ALA A 78 -11.65 2.39 -12.47
CA ALA A 78 -11.17 3.51 -11.67
C ALA A 78 -10.62 4.63 -12.57
N TRP A 79 -10.88 5.88 -12.21
CA TRP A 79 -10.37 7.02 -12.96
C TRP A 79 -8.86 7.16 -12.73
N VAL A 80 -8.09 7.27 -13.82
CA VAL A 80 -6.65 7.52 -13.77
C VAL A 80 -6.40 9.03 -13.86
N LEU A 81 -6.34 9.68 -12.69
CA LEU A 81 -6.10 11.12 -12.56
C LEU A 81 -4.59 11.38 -12.55
N THR A 82 -4.03 11.83 -13.66
CA THR A 82 -2.59 12.16 -13.77
C THR A 82 -2.34 13.31 -14.74
N ASN A 83 -1.23 14.04 -14.59
CA ASN A 83 -0.83 15.05 -15.57
C ASN A 83 -0.61 14.45 -16.97
N LYS A 84 -0.60 15.33 -17.97
CA LYS A 84 -0.45 14.98 -19.37
C LYS A 84 0.81 14.16 -19.69
N LYS A 85 1.94 14.46 -19.03
CA LYS A 85 3.21 13.74 -19.26
C LYS A 85 3.09 12.30 -18.77
N VAL A 86 2.58 12.11 -17.55
CA VAL A 86 2.35 10.78 -16.95
C VAL A 86 1.30 10.01 -17.73
N ASN A 87 0.16 10.62 -18.08
CA ASN A 87 -0.87 9.97 -18.88
C ASN A 87 -0.32 9.49 -20.24
N THR A 88 0.53 10.27 -20.90
CA THR A 88 1.18 9.85 -22.17
C THR A 88 2.04 8.60 -21.99
N VAL A 89 2.73 8.47 -20.84
CA VAL A 89 3.51 7.27 -20.51
C VAL A 89 2.58 6.09 -20.22
N LEU A 90 1.52 6.31 -19.44
CA LEU A 90 0.53 5.27 -19.14
C LEU A 90 -0.17 4.75 -20.39
N GLU A 91 -0.54 5.62 -21.33
CA GLU A 91 -1.11 5.21 -22.63
C GLU A 91 -0.16 4.33 -23.45
N LYS A 92 1.15 4.56 -23.34
CA LYS A 92 2.16 3.68 -23.99
C LYS A 92 2.26 2.35 -23.27
N LEU A 93 2.31 2.35 -21.94
CA LEU A 93 2.36 1.13 -21.12
C LEU A 93 1.10 0.27 -21.31
N ASN A 94 -0.07 0.88 -21.46
CA ASN A 94 -1.34 0.19 -21.70
C ASN A 94 -1.42 -0.50 -23.07
N LYS A 95 -0.52 -0.16 -24.01
CA LYS A 95 -0.38 -0.87 -25.30
C LYS A 95 0.55 -2.07 -25.22
N CYS A 96 1.26 -2.25 -24.10
CA CYS A 96 2.06 -3.45 -23.90
C CYS A 96 1.13 -4.68 -23.82
N PRO A 97 1.50 -5.80 -24.47
CA PRO A 97 0.63 -6.97 -24.55
C PRO A 97 0.51 -7.74 -23.23
N TYR A 98 1.46 -7.55 -22.31
CA TYR A 98 1.49 -8.24 -21.02
C TYR A 98 1.22 -7.26 -19.89
N ARG A 99 0.32 -7.67 -19.00
CA ARG A 99 0.07 -7.07 -17.69
C ARG A 99 0.71 -7.91 -16.61
N LEU A 100 0.82 -7.34 -15.40
CA LEU A 100 1.33 -8.06 -14.24
C LEU A 100 0.52 -9.35 -13.96
N SER A 101 -0.79 -9.30 -14.19
CA SER A 101 -1.70 -10.45 -14.08
C SER A 101 -1.42 -11.59 -15.07
N ASP A 102 -0.74 -11.30 -16.18
CA ASP A 102 -0.44 -12.29 -17.22
C ASP A 102 0.88 -13.02 -16.93
N VAL A 103 1.70 -12.47 -16.03
CA VAL A 103 3.03 -12.99 -15.67
C VAL A 103 3.01 -13.67 -14.30
N PHE A 104 2.20 -13.18 -13.37
CA PHE A 104 2.14 -13.69 -12.00
C PHE A 104 0.77 -14.30 -11.69
N ASP A 105 0.78 -15.55 -11.20
CA ASP A 105 -0.45 -16.26 -10.84
C ASP A 105 -1.21 -15.59 -9.68
N LYS A 106 -0.47 -14.99 -8.73
CA LYS A 106 -1.02 -14.38 -7.51
C LYS A 106 -0.18 -13.20 -7.04
N ILE A 107 -0.86 -12.21 -6.46
CA ILE A 107 -0.26 -11.14 -5.68
C ILE A 107 -0.49 -11.47 -4.21
N PHE A 108 0.59 -11.77 -3.49
CA PHE A 108 0.52 -12.06 -2.06
C PHE A 108 0.64 -10.77 -1.26
N GLN A 109 -0.21 -10.63 -0.24
CA GLN A 109 -0.04 -9.63 0.81
C GLN A 109 0.75 -10.25 1.97
N GLY A 110 1.49 -9.41 2.71
CA GLY A 110 2.17 -9.85 3.93
C GLY A 110 1.20 -10.37 4.99
N ILE A 111 1.73 -11.00 6.04
CA ILE A 111 0.91 -11.52 7.14
C ILE A 111 0.25 -10.34 7.86
N ALA A 112 -1.09 -10.32 7.89
CA ALA A 112 -1.85 -9.37 8.70
C ALA A 112 -2.05 -9.96 10.11
N THR A 113 -1.13 -9.66 11.03
CA THR A 113 -1.26 -10.06 12.44
C THR A 113 -2.11 -9.04 13.20
N SER A 114 -3.12 -9.52 13.95
CA SER A 114 -3.98 -8.65 14.76
C SER A 114 -3.35 -8.19 16.08
N LYS A 115 -2.19 -8.76 16.46
CA LYS A 115 -1.44 -8.50 17.69
C LYS A 115 0.07 -8.72 17.53
N ASP A 116 0.73 -7.83 16.80
CA ASP A 116 2.19 -7.87 16.56
C ASP A 116 3.02 -8.06 17.85
N ASP A 117 2.67 -7.36 18.93
CA ASP A 117 3.43 -7.42 20.19
C ASP A 117 3.44 -8.81 20.84
N VAL A 118 2.46 -9.66 20.52
CA VAL A 118 2.33 -11.02 21.06
C VAL A 118 3.13 -12.01 20.21
N TYR A 119 3.04 -11.90 18.88
CA TYR A 119 3.59 -12.90 17.98
C TYR A 119 5.03 -12.60 17.54
N PHE A 120 5.51 -11.37 17.68
CA PHE A 120 6.84 -11.00 17.20
C PHE A 120 7.88 -11.07 18.32
N LEU A 121 9.00 -11.71 17.97
CA LEU A 121 10.24 -11.72 18.72
C LEU A 121 11.26 -10.81 18.02
N TYR A 122 12.01 -10.07 18.83
CA TYR A 122 13.02 -9.11 18.39
C TYR A 122 14.40 -9.52 18.90
N ASP A 123 15.47 -9.01 18.27
CA ASP A 123 16.86 -9.26 18.65
C ASP A 123 17.16 -10.77 18.79
N CYS A 124 16.61 -11.58 17.87
CA CYS A 124 16.63 -13.03 18.03
C CYS A 124 17.99 -13.61 17.69
N ARG A 125 18.40 -14.63 18.44
CA ARG A 125 19.62 -15.42 18.20
C ARG A 125 19.34 -16.90 18.30
N VAL A 126 19.90 -17.67 17.37
CA VAL A 126 19.86 -19.13 17.42
C VAL A 126 20.77 -19.60 18.55
N ILE A 127 20.22 -20.26 19.56
CA ILE A 127 21.01 -20.84 20.66
C ILE A 127 21.58 -22.19 20.21
N ASN A 128 20.75 -23.00 19.56
CA ASN A 128 21.08 -24.31 19.01
C ASN A 128 20.13 -24.62 17.83
N PRO A 129 20.32 -25.74 17.09
CA PRO A 129 19.48 -26.05 15.91
C PRO A 129 17.97 -26.13 16.19
N PHE A 130 17.56 -26.37 17.44
CA PHE A 130 16.18 -26.59 17.84
C PHE A 130 15.56 -25.38 18.54
N GLU A 131 16.33 -24.39 18.98
CA GLU A 131 15.84 -23.31 19.84
C GLU A 131 16.39 -21.94 19.44
N ILE A 132 15.52 -20.94 19.53
CA ILE A 132 15.83 -19.53 19.35
C ILE A 132 15.49 -18.76 20.62
N GLU A 133 16.34 -17.81 20.99
CA GLU A 133 16.02 -16.80 22.02
C GLU A 133 15.70 -15.48 21.35
N GLY A 134 14.63 -14.82 21.77
CA GLY A 134 14.29 -13.47 21.33
C GLY A 134 13.52 -12.69 22.38
N TYR A 135 13.53 -11.37 22.26
CA TYR A 135 12.81 -10.47 23.16
C TYR A 135 11.32 -10.40 22.79
N SER A 136 10.45 -10.73 23.75
CA SER A 136 9.00 -10.57 23.64
C SER A 136 8.59 -9.21 24.21
N LYS A 137 8.03 -8.34 23.35
CA LYS A 137 7.48 -7.04 23.79
C LYS A 137 6.30 -7.21 24.75
N TYR A 138 5.43 -8.18 24.51
CA TYR A 138 4.28 -8.46 25.37
C TYR A 138 4.70 -8.89 26.79
N LEU A 139 5.69 -9.78 26.91
CA LEU A 139 6.16 -10.27 28.21
C LEU A 139 7.27 -9.42 28.83
N LYS A 140 7.82 -8.45 28.08
CA LYS A 140 8.95 -7.58 28.45
C LYS A 140 10.18 -8.35 28.91
N LYS A 141 10.47 -9.48 28.27
CA LYS A 141 11.61 -10.35 28.59
C LYS A 141 12.01 -11.20 27.39
N ASN A 142 13.21 -11.77 27.47
CA ASN A 142 13.64 -12.81 26.55
C ASN A 142 12.87 -14.11 26.82
N VAL A 143 12.51 -14.78 25.73
CA VAL A 143 11.90 -16.11 25.75
C VAL A 143 12.67 -17.03 24.81
N VAL A 144 12.72 -18.30 25.17
CA VAL A 144 13.25 -19.37 24.31
C VAL A 144 12.07 -20.10 23.71
N ILE A 145 12.09 -20.28 22.38
CA ILE A 145 11.03 -20.97 21.63
C ILE A 145 11.67 -21.97 20.68
N GLU A 146 10.99 -23.08 20.43
CA GLU A 146 11.42 -24.05 19.44
C GLU A 146 11.48 -23.42 18.04
N ASN A 147 12.60 -23.60 17.35
CA ASN A 147 12.87 -23.10 16.00
C ASN A 147 11.81 -23.58 14.99
N GLY A 148 11.19 -24.74 15.23
CA GLY A 148 10.09 -25.27 14.41
C GLY A 148 8.78 -24.47 14.50
N LEU A 149 8.59 -23.68 15.57
CA LEU A 149 7.37 -22.90 15.83
C LEU A 149 7.53 -21.41 15.48
N VAL A 150 8.66 -21.04 14.88
CA VAL A 150 8.91 -19.67 14.45
C VAL A 150 9.28 -19.62 12.97
N LYS A 151 9.09 -18.44 12.36
CA LYS A 151 9.57 -18.15 11.01
C LYS A 151 10.27 -16.79 11.00
N PRO A 152 11.34 -16.60 10.20
CA PRO A 152 11.93 -15.28 10.00
C PRO A 152 10.87 -14.28 9.53
N LEU A 153 10.92 -13.07 10.08
CA LEU A 153 9.97 -12.00 9.80
C LEU A 153 10.68 -10.81 9.18
N LEU A 154 10.17 -10.35 8.04
CA LEU A 154 10.56 -9.08 7.43
C LEU A 154 9.43 -8.07 7.61
N LYS A 155 9.77 -6.85 8.02
CA LYS A 155 8.86 -5.70 7.95
C LYS A 155 9.19 -4.84 6.73
N GLY A 156 8.29 -3.92 6.38
CA GLY A 156 8.49 -3.03 5.24
C GLY A 156 9.77 -2.19 5.34
N GLU A 157 10.21 -1.87 6.56
CA GLU A 157 11.48 -1.18 6.81
C GLU A 157 12.72 -2.05 6.56
N ASP A 158 12.59 -3.38 6.58
CA ASP A 158 13.69 -4.33 6.37
C ASP A 158 13.87 -4.67 4.87
N VAL A 159 13.04 -4.09 3.99
CA VAL A 159 13.04 -4.36 2.55
C VAL A 159 13.50 -3.13 1.78
N HIS A 160 14.74 -3.18 1.30
CA HIS A 160 15.35 -2.13 0.49
C HIS A 160 15.66 -2.62 -0.92
N ARG A 161 15.63 -1.70 -1.89
CA ARG A 161 15.83 -2.03 -3.30
C ARG A 161 17.28 -2.46 -3.53
N TYR A 162 17.46 -3.63 -4.14
CA TYR A 162 18.76 -4.21 -4.50
C TYR A 162 19.67 -4.56 -3.30
N GLU A 163 19.14 -4.59 -2.09
CA GLU A 163 19.90 -5.00 -0.91
C GLU A 163 19.50 -6.41 -0.44
N PRO A 164 20.45 -7.17 0.17
CA PRO A 164 20.11 -8.44 0.79
C PRO A 164 19.09 -8.25 1.92
N LEU A 165 18.13 -9.15 1.99
CA LEU A 165 17.18 -9.19 3.09
C LEU A 165 17.90 -9.66 4.36
N SER A 166 17.83 -8.85 5.41
CA SER A 166 18.35 -9.22 6.73
C SER A 166 17.36 -8.81 7.81
N SER A 167 17.13 -9.70 8.77
CA SER A 167 16.28 -9.44 9.92
C SER A 167 16.66 -10.41 11.03
N ASP A 168 16.67 -9.90 12.25
CA ASP A 168 16.81 -10.65 13.50
C ASP A 168 15.44 -10.91 14.16
N ARG A 169 14.35 -10.69 13.41
CA ARG A 169 12.98 -10.81 13.92
C ARG A 169 12.39 -12.13 13.50
N PHE A 170 11.60 -12.69 14.40
CA PHE A 170 10.87 -13.92 14.17
C PHE A 170 9.40 -13.72 14.53
N VAL A 171 8.53 -14.39 13.79
CA VAL A 171 7.11 -14.51 14.11
C VAL A 171 6.84 -15.89 14.67
N ILE A 172 6.16 -15.96 15.81
CA ILE A 172 5.63 -17.19 16.39
C ILE A 172 4.52 -17.68 15.47
N PHE A 173 4.75 -18.81 14.84
CA PHE A 173 3.90 -19.42 13.83
C PHE A 173 3.58 -20.87 14.23
N PRO A 174 2.66 -21.07 15.20
CA PRO A 174 2.39 -22.37 15.80
C PRO A 174 1.40 -23.18 14.93
N TYR A 175 1.66 -23.28 13.64
CA TYR A 175 0.82 -24.00 12.69
C TYR A 175 1.62 -25.09 11.97
N ASP A 176 1.04 -26.28 11.89
CA ASP A 176 1.48 -27.34 10.99
C ASP A 176 1.00 -27.04 9.56
N LEU A 177 1.94 -27.04 8.62
CA LEU A 177 1.73 -26.78 7.20
C LEU A 177 1.76 -28.06 6.34
N SER A 178 1.85 -29.25 6.94
CA SER A 178 2.04 -30.54 6.26
C SER A 178 0.96 -30.93 5.22
N ASN A 179 -0.20 -30.27 5.22
CA ASN A 179 -1.36 -30.64 4.40
C ASN A 179 -1.99 -29.45 3.64
N ASP A 180 -1.20 -28.45 3.25
CA ASP A 180 -1.64 -27.20 2.58
C ASP A 180 -2.74 -26.43 3.35
N LYS A 181 -2.97 -26.78 4.61
CA LYS A 181 -3.92 -26.14 5.53
C LYS A 181 -3.20 -25.90 6.85
N ALA A 182 -3.17 -24.66 7.31
CA ALA A 182 -2.62 -24.31 8.61
C ALA A 182 -3.47 -24.94 9.73
N LYS A 183 -2.94 -25.98 10.39
CA LYS A 183 -3.54 -26.55 11.61
C LYS A 183 -2.77 -26.05 12.81
N LEU A 184 -3.46 -25.41 13.77
CA LEU A 184 -2.83 -24.98 15.01
C LEU A 184 -2.25 -26.19 15.75
N PHE A 185 -1.02 -26.09 16.25
CA PHE A 185 -0.50 -27.07 17.19
C PHE A 185 -1.31 -26.97 18.50
N PHE A 186 -2.02 -28.03 18.84
CA PHE A 186 -2.65 -28.17 20.15
C PHE A 186 -1.68 -28.88 21.08
N ARG A 187 -1.60 -28.42 22.33
CA ARG A 187 -0.91 -29.17 23.39
C ARG A 187 -1.77 -30.39 23.72
N THR A 188 -1.42 -31.55 23.19
CA THR A 188 -1.86 -32.81 23.79
C THR A 188 -1.11 -32.91 25.11
N THR A 189 -1.81 -32.81 26.24
CA THR A 189 -1.27 -33.13 27.55
C THR A 189 -0.81 -34.59 27.56
N ASN A 190 0.48 -34.81 27.29
CA ASN A 190 1.26 -35.89 27.88
C ASN A 190 2.43 -35.23 28.60
N CYS A 191 2.13 -34.70 29.79
CA CYS A 191 3.13 -34.59 30.83
C CYS A 191 3.36 -35.99 31.40
N ASP A 192 4.05 -36.83 30.64
CA ASP A 192 4.75 -37.97 31.23
C ASP A 192 6.20 -37.56 31.38
N PHE A 193 6.46 -36.86 32.49
CA PHE A 193 7.73 -37.07 33.19
C PHE A 193 7.80 -38.56 33.50
N ILE A 194 8.64 -39.29 32.77
CA ILE A 194 9.13 -40.58 33.23
C ILE A 194 10.65 -40.51 33.19
N SER A 195 11.16 -40.28 34.41
CA SER A 195 12.49 -40.57 34.99
C SER A 195 13.74 -40.16 34.23
#